data_AF-A0ABD5EEI9-F1
#
_entry.id   AF-A0ABD5EEI9-F1
#
_cell.length_a   1.000
_cell.length_b   1.000
_cell.length_c   1.000
_cell.angle_alpha   90.00
_cell.angle_beta   90.00
_cell.angle_gamma   90.00
#
_symmetry.space_group_name_H-M   'P 1'
#
loop_
_entity.id
_entity.type
_entity.pdbx_description
1 polymer ?
#
loop_
_entity_poly.entity_id
_entity_poly.type
_entity_poly.pdbx_seq_one_letter_code
_entity_poly.pdbx_strand_id
1 'polypeptide(L)'
;EFVNLCLDTGHISYCGGDNIAIIQRAPERIGYLHLKQVDPEVRAKVEAEDLPFGEAVKLGAMTEPPLGIPEMPPLLAEIEKLGIDVFAIVEQDMYPCEVDAPLPIAKRTRNYLGSCGIPSVKFGSA
;
A
#
# COMPACT_ATOMS: atom_id res chain seq x y z
N GLU A 1 -12.26 -20.73 14.51
CA GLU A 1 -11.83 -20.52 13.12
C GLU A 1 -12.16 -19.08 12.75
N PHE A 2 -11.21 -18.34 12.16
CA PHE A 2 -11.38 -16.92 11.80
C PHE A 2 -11.21 -16.75 10.29
N VAL A 3 -11.80 -15.68 9.74
CA VAL A 3 -11.53 -15.22 8.37
C VAL A 3 -10.35 -14.26 8.42
N ASN A 4 -9.30 -14.48 7.62
CA ASN A 4 -8.15 -13.57 7.59
C ASN A 4 -8.47 -12.26 6.86
N LEU A 5 -7.81 -11.17 7.28
CA LEU A 5 -7.87 -9.86 6.66
C LEU A 5 -6.77 -9.74 5.59
N CYS A 6 -7.18 -9.33 4.38
CA CYS A 6 -6.29 -8.66 3.45
C CYS A 6 -6.21 -7.19 3.85
N LEU A 7 -5.08 -6.75 4.37
CA LEU A 7 -4.84 -5.34 4.66
C LEU A 7 -4.28 -4.68 3.41
N ASP A 8 -5.12 -3.92 2.72
CA ASP A 8 -4.70 -3.03 1.65
C ASP A 8 -4.39 -1.65 2.22
N THR A 9 -3.10 -1.29 2.20
CA THR A 9 -2.64 -0.08 2.86
C THR A 9 -3.12 1.19 2.18
N GLY A 10 -3.35 1.12 0.87
CA GLY A 10 -3.85 2.22 0.07
C GLY A 10 -5.32 2.47 0.31
N HIS A 11 -6.16 1.43 0.36
CA HIS A 11 -7.59 1.58 0.66
C HIS A 11 -7.83 2.21 2.04
N ILE A 12 -7.11 1.75 3.07
CA ILE A 12 -7.22 2.33 4.40
C ILE A 12 -6.77 3.80 4.38
N SER A 13 -5.62 4.10 3.78
CA SER A 13 -5.10 5.46 3.66
C SER A 13 -5.89 6.36 2.72
N TYR A 14 -6.68 5.82 1.79
CA TYR A 14 -7.54 6.58 0.89
C TYR A 14 -8.85 6.96 1.58
N CYS A 15 -9.36 6.09 2.45
CA CYS A 15 -10.55 6.36 3.27
C CYS A 15 -10.23 7.11 4.57
N GLY A 16 -8.96 7.25 4.96
CA GLY A 16 -8.54 8.06 6.12
C GLY A 16 -8.43 7.28 7.42
N GLY A 17 -8.36 5.95 7.29
CA GLY A 17 -8.04 5.08 8.40
C GLY A 17 -6.54 5.07 8.71
N ASP A 18 -6.24 4.51 9.88
CA ASP A 18 -4.89 4.29 10.35
C ASP A 18 -4.52 2.80 10.19
N ASN A 19 -3.58 2.54 9.28
CA ASN A 19 -3.07 1.21 9.00
C ASN A 19 -2.40 0.56 10.22
N ILE A 20 -1.60 1.34 10.97
CA ILE A 20 -0.88 0.85 12.15
C ILE A 20 -1.87 0.49 13.25
N ALA A 21 -2.87 1.34 13.49
CA ALA A 21 -3.90 1.05 14.46
C ALA A 21 -4.69 -0.23 14.14
N ILE A 22 -4.93 -0.53 12.86
CA ILE A 22 -5.58 -1.79 12.44
C ILE A 22 -4.68 -2.99 12.74
N ILE A 23 -3.40 -2.92 12.39
CA ILE A 23 -2.41 -3.99 12.66
C ILE A 23 -2.35 -4.27 14.17
N GLN A 24 -2.26 -3.23 14.98
CA GLN A 24 -2.15 -3.35 16.45
C GLN A 24 -3.44 -3.85 17.10
N ARG A 25 -4.60 -3.51 16.54
CA ARG A 25 -5.90 -3.90 17.10
C ARG A 25 -6.26 -5.36 16.84
N ALA A 26 -5.83 -5.91 15.71
CA ALA A 26 -6.19 -7.26 15.29
C ALA A 26 -5.00 -7.99 14.62
N PRO A 27 -3.85 -8.11 15.31
CA PRO A 27 -2.64 -8.71 14.74
C PRO A 27 -2.85 -10.14 14.25
N GLU A 28 -3.68 -10.92 14.96
CA GLU A 28 -4.01 -12.30 14.64
C GLU A 28 -4.88 -12.46 13.37
N ARG A 29 -5.39 -11.34 12.83
CA ARG A 29 -6.22 -11.33 11.62
C ARG A 29 -5.42 -10.98 10.37
N ILE A 30 -4.21 -10.42 10.49
CA ILE A 30 -3.40 -10.03 9.34
C ILE A 30 -2.82 -11.27 8.67
N GLY A 31 -3.31 -11.61 7.47
CA GLY A 31 -2.85 -12.79 6.73
C GLY A 31 -2.35 -12.50 5.31
N TYR A 32 -2.67 -11.32 4.77
CA TYR A 32 -2.31 -10.93 3.41
C TYR A 32 -2.21 -9.41 3.31
N LEU A 33 -1.24 -8.89 2.55
CA LEU A 33 -1.01 -7.45 2.39
C LEU A 33 -1.05 -7.03 0.93
N HIS A 34 -1.71 -5.91 0.66
CA HIS A 34 -1.44 -5.10 -0.52
C HIS A 34 -0.69 -3.83 -0.06
N LEU A 35 0.56 -3.69 -0.49
CA LEU A 35 1.40 -2.54 -0.23
C LEU A 35 1.15 -1.51 -1.33
N LYS A 36 0.42 -0.47 -0.96
CA LYS A 36 -0.11 0.56 -1.85
C LYS A 36 -0.08 1.91 -1.12
N GLN A 37 0.42 2.94 -1.79
CA GLN A 37 0.42 4.30 -1.23
C GLN A 37 -0.57 5.20 -1.95
N VAL A 38 -1.02 6.22 -1.21
CA VAL A 38 -1.94 7.25 -1.68
C VAL A 38 -1.24 8.59 -1.65
N ASP A 39 -1.36 9.36 -2.71
CA ASP A 39 -0.96 10.77 -2.72
C ASP A 39 -1.94 11.58 -1.85
N PRO A 40 -1.49 12.18 -0.73
CA PRO A 40 -2.36 12.90 0.18
C PRO A 40 -2.95 14.18 -0.42
N GLU A 41 -2.25 14.84 -1.35
CA GLU A 41 -2.74 16.06 -2.01
C GLU A 41 -3.88 15.71 -2.98
N VAL A 42 -3.69 14.66 -3.78
CA VAL A 42 -4.75 14.18 -4.69
C VAL A 42 -5.95 13.68 -3.89
N ARG A 43 -5.72 12.95 -2.80
CA ARG A 43 -6.79 12.47 -1.92
C ARG A 43 -7.57 13.63 -1.29
N ALA A 44 -6.90 14.68 -0.83
CA ALA A 44 -7.58 15.88 -0.30
C ALA A 44 -8.44 16.56 -1.37
N LYS A 45 -7.95 16.62 -2.62
CA LYS A 45 -8.72 17.14 -3.75
C LYS A 45 -9.96 16.29 -4.04
N VAL A 46 -9.82 14.96 -4.08
CA VAL A 46 -10.93 14.03 -4.29
C VAL A 46 -12.04 14.24 -3.26
N GLU A 47 -11.68 14.36 -1.98
CA GLU A 47 -12.64 14.62 -0.91
C GLU A 47 -13.35 15.97 -1.09
N ALA A 48 -12.59 17.02 -1.44
CA ALA A 48 -13.13 18.37 -1.61
C ALA A 48 -14.07 18.49 -2.83
N GLU A 49 -13.83 17.71 -3.88
CA GLU A 49 -14.53 17.80 -5.16
C GLU A 49 -15.50 16.62 -5.42
N ASP A 50 -15.64 15.69 -4.47
CA ASP A 50 -16.46 14.47 -4.59
C ASP A 50 -16.16 13.68 -5.88
N LEU A 51 -14.87 13.48 -6.15
CA LEU A 51 -14.43 12.86 -7.40
C LEU A 51 -14.64 11.33 -7.35
N PRO A 52 -15.15 10.71 -8.43
CA PRO A 52 -15.21 9.26 -8.50
C PRO A 52 -13.81 8.66 -8.58
N PHE A 53 -13.65 7.44 -8.06
CA PHE A 53 -12.35 6.77 -7.96
C PHE A 53 -11.58 6.69 -9.29
N GLY A 54 -12.27 6.46 -10.41
CA GLY A 54 -11.62 6.43 -11.72
C GLY A 54 -10.96 7.75 -12.11
N GLU A 55 -11.52 8.89 -11.68
CA GLU A 55 -10.87 10.20 -11.86
C GLU A 55 -9.74 10.41 -10.85
N ALA A 56 -9.90 9.93 -9.61
CA ALA A 56 -8.81 9.95 -8.63
C ALA A 56 -7.56 9.20 -9.14
N VAL A 57 -7.75 8.01 -9.74
CA VAL A 57 -6.64 7.22 -10.32
C VAL A 57 -5.96 7.98 -11.46
N LYS A 58 -6.73 8.62 -12.36
CA LYS A 58 -6.18 9.47 -13.43
C LYS A 58 -5.35 10.64 -12.91
N LEU A 59 -5.73 11.18 -11.75
CA LEU A 59 -4.99 12.25 -11.07
C LEU A 59 -3.76 11.74 -10.32
N GLY A 60 -3.49 10.44 -10.29
CA GLY A 60 -2.35 9.84 -9.60
C GLY A 60 -2.60 9.57 -8.11
N ALA A 61 -3.86 9.41 -7.69
CA ALA A 61 -4.18 9.15 -6.29
C ALA A 61 -3.44 7.93 -5.71
N MET A 62 -3.21 6.89 -6.52
CA MET A 62 -2.43 5.72 -6.12
C MET A 62 -1.00 5.87 -6.65
N THR A 63 -0.04 6.02 -5.73
CA THR A 63 1.33 6.40 -6.03
C THR A 63 2.34 5.38 -5.53
N GLU A 64 3.56 5.41 -6.07
CA GLU A 64 4.63 4.52 -5.64
C GLU A 64 5.29 5.04 -4.35
N PRO A 65 5.76 4.16 -3.47
CA PRO A 65 6.55 4.58 -2.33
C PRO A 65 7.93 5.13 -2.74
N PRO A 66 8.47 6.12 -2.01
CA PRO A 66 7.96 6.74 -0.77
C PRO A 66 7.07 7.98 -0.98
N LEU A 67 6.40 8.13 -2.12
CA LEU A 67 5.79 9.40 -2.53
C LEU A 67 4.43 9.69 -1.88
N GLY A 68 3.88 8.78 -1.09
CA GLY A 68 2.57 8.92 -0.47
C GLY A 68 2.47 8.29 0.92
N ILE A 69 1.23 8.04 1.34
CA ILE A 69 0.87 7.48 2.64
C ILE A 69 0.22 6.09 2.50
N PRO A 70 0.40 5.16 3.46
CA PRO A 70 1.15 5.33 4.70
C PRO A 70 2.66 5.17 4.48
N GLU A 71 3.49 5.66 5.41
CA GLU A 71 4.94 5.41 5.36
C GLU A 71 5.25 3.91 5.46
N MET A 72 6.07 3.39 4.54
CA MET A 72 6.36 1.97 4.48
C MET A 72 7.20 1.46 5.66
N PRO A 73 8.31 2.12 6.09
CA PRO A 73 9.15 1.54 7.14
C PRO A 73 8.43 1.34 8.49
N PRO A 74 7.66 2.30 9.02
CA PRO A 74 6.88 2.07 10.24
C PRO A 74 5.84 0.97 10.08
N LEU A 75 5.14 0.94 8.94
CA LEU A 75 4.13 -0.08 8.66
C LEU A 75 4.73 -1.49 8.62
N LEU A 76 5.82 -1.67 7.87
CA LEU A 76 6.50 -2.96 7.76
C LEU A 76 7.06 -3.41 9.13
N ALA A 77 7.52 -2.49 9.97
CA ALA A 77 8.00 -2.82 11.31
C ALA A 77 6.88 -3.34 12.23
N GLU A 78 5.65 -2.86 12.09
CA GLU A 78 4.48 -3.43 12.80
C GLU A 78 4.13 -4.82 12.29
N ILE A 79 4.26 -5.07 10.98
CA ILE A 79 4.08 -6.41 10.40
C ILE A 79 5.14 -7.38 10.91
N GLU A 80 6.39 -6.95 11.06
CA GLU A 80 7.46 -7.79 11.59
C GLU A 80 7.19 -8.25 13.03
N LYS A 81 6.56 -7.42 13.86
CA LYS A 81 6.18 -7.77 15.23
C LYS A 81 5.18 -8.92 15.32
N LEU A 82 4.49 -9.25 14.23
CA LEU A 82 3.56 -10.39 14.19
C LEU A 82 4.29 -11.73 14.30
N GLY A 83 5.59 -11.79 13.97
CA GLY A 83 6.40 -13.01 14.09
C GLY A 83 5.96 -14.15 13.16
N ILE A 84 5.26 -13.83 12.07
CA ILE A 84 4.76 -14.78 11.06
C ILE A 84 5.17 -14.34 9.65
N ASP A 85 5.26 -15.31 8.73
CA ASP A 85 5.41 -15.02 7.30
C ASP A 85 4.07 -14.48 6.77
N VAL A 86 4.05 -13.21 6.36
CA VAL A 86 2.88 -12.59 5.72
C VAL A 86 3.15 -12.45 4.23
N PHE A 87 2.25 -12.98 3.40
CA PHE A 87 2.34 -12.79 1.95
C PHE A 87 1.94 -11.35 1.60
N ALA A 88 2.73 -10.70 0.75
CA ALA A 88 2.52 -9.31 0.35
C ALA A 88 2.66 -9.15 -1.16
N ILE A 89 1.80 -8.32 -1.75
CA ILE A 89 1.95 -7.83 -3.11
C ILE A 89 2.11 -6.31 -3.11
N VAL A 90 2.77 -5.79 -4.13
CA VAL A 90 2.73 -4.36 -4.46
C VAL A 90 1.55 -4.13 -5.38
N GLU A 91 0.70 -3.17 -5.06
CA GLU A 91 -0.44 -2.78 -5.89
C GLU A 91 -0.36 -1.28 -6.19
N GLN A 92 -0.65 -0.90 -7.42
CA GLN A 92 -0.84 0.50 -7.81
C GLN A 92 -1.86 0.60 -8.95
N ASP A 93 -2.99 1.27 -8.70
CA ASP A 93 -3.95 1.59 -9.75
C ASP A 93 -3.41 2.72 -10.62
N MET A 94 -3.39 2.51 -11.93
CA MET A 94 -2.84 3.50 -12.86
C MET A 94 -3.72 3.73 -14.09
N TYR A 95 -4.86 3.04 -14.23
CA TYR A 95 -5.61 3.09 -15.48
C TYR A 95 -6.36 4.42 -15.68
N PRO A 96 -6.34 5.02 -16.89
CA PRO A 96 -5.45 4.69 -18.01
C PRO A 96 -4.03 5.20 -17.77
N CYS A 97 -3.03 4.40 -18.14
CA CYS A 97 -1.64 4.82 -18.23
C CYS A 97 -1.02 4.38 -19.55
N GLU A 98 0.08 5.03 -19.93
CA GLU A 98 0.92 4.53 -21.02
C GLU A 98 1.42 3.12 -20.70
N VAL A 99 1.50 2.27 -21.72
CA VAL A 99 1.81 0.82 -21.59
C VAL A 99 3.20 0.59 -20.97
N ASP A 100 4.12 1.53 -21.17
CA ASP A 100 5.49 1.52 -20.70
C ASP A 100 5.70 2.18 -19.33
N ALA A 101 4.68 2.80 -18.75
CA ALA A 101 4.75 3.40 -17.41
C ALA A 101 4.87 2.37 -16.25
N PRO A 102 4.16 1.22 -16.22
CA PRO A 102 4.14 0.35 -15.05
C PRO A 102 5.47 -0.32 -14.69
N LEU A 103 6.23 -0.81 -15.69
CA LEU A 103 7.48 -1.55 -15.44
C LEU A 103 8.55 -0.74 -14.70
N PRO A 104 8.90 0.51 -15.10
CA PRO A 104 9.90 1.29 -14.38
C PRO A 104 9.45 1.64 -12.95
N ILE A 105 8.16 1.90 -12.73
CA ILE A 105 7.57 2.13 -11.39
C ILE A 105 7.70 0.88 -10.52
N ALA A 106 7.31 -0.28 -11.03
CA ALA A 106 7.43 -1.55 -10.31
C ALA A 106 8.88 -1.85 -9.90
N LYS A 107 9.85 -1.54 -10.77
CA LYS A 107 11.29 -1.67 -10.46
C LYS A 107 11.72 -0.74 -9.33
N ARG A 108 11.34 0.54 -9.37
CA ARG A 108 11.66 1.52 -8.31
C ARG A 108 11.02 1.13 -6.99
N THR A 109 9.74 0.77 -7.01
CA THR A 109 8.97 0.32 -5.84
C THR A 109 9.62 -0.90 -5.20
N ARG A 110 9.95 -1.92 -6.00
CA ARG A 110 10.64 -3.12 -5.50
C ARG A 110 11.99 -2.77 -4.86
N ASN A 111 12.78 -1.91 -5.49
CA ASN A 111 14.09 -1.50 -4.96
C ASN A 111 13.95 -0.73 -3.65
N TYR A 112 12.97 0.17 -3.55
CA TYR A 112 12.69 0.93 -2.33
C TYR A 112 12.20 0.02 -1.19
N LEU A 113 11.25 -0.88 -1.46
CA LEU A 113 10.77 -1.81 -0.44
C LEU A 113 11.88 -2.77 0.01
N GLY A 114 12.73 -3.22 -0.92
CA GLY A 114 13.92 -4.00 -0.60
C GLY A 114 14.95 -3.24 0.25
N SER A 115 15.02 -1.91 0.17
CA SER A 115 15.91 -1.10 1.00
C SER A 115 15.35 -0.77 2.39
N CYS A 116 14.06 -1.01 2.64
CA CYS A 116 13.45 -0.81 3.96
C CYS A 116 13.97 -1.80 5.03
N GLY A 117 14.64 -2.88 4.63
CA GLY A 117 15.45 -3.70 5.54
C GLY A 117 14.67 -4.65 6.45
N ILE A 118 13.51 -5.15 6.03
CA ILE A 118 12.64 -6.01 6.85
C ILE A 118 12.77 -7.47 6.39
N PRO A 119 13.45 -8.37 7.13
CA PRO A 119 13.76 -9.73 6.67
C PRO A 119 12.54 -10.65 6.53
N SER A 120 11.47 -10.38 7.26
CA SER A 120 10.26 -11.22 7.34
C SER A 120 9.28 -11.02 6.18
N VAL A 121 9.39 -9.90 5.45
CA VAL A 121 8.51 -9.61 4.31
C VAL A 121 9.17 -10.07 3.01
N LYS A 122 8.66 -11.16 2.45
CA LYS A 122 9.13 -11.70 1.16
C LYS A 122 8.35 -11.07 0.02
N PHE A 123 8.98 -10.16 -0.72
CA PHE A 123 8.45 -9.65 -1.97
C PHE A 123 8.54 -10.76 -3.05
N GLY A 124 7.43 -11.06 -3.72
CA GLY A 124 7.39 -12.08 -4.77
C GLY A 124 8.50 -11.88 -5.81
N SER A 125 9.17 -12.96 -6.20
CA SER A 125 10.08 -12.96 -7.34
C SER A 125 9.27 -12.88 -8.63
N ALA A 126 9.53 -11.85 -9.45
CA ALA A 126 9.04 -11.78 -10.82
C ALA A 126 9.66 -12.89 -11.68
#